data_AF-A0A8S9X6U0-F1
#
_entry.id   AF-A0A8S9X6U0-F1
#
_cell.length_a   1.000
_cell.length_b   1.000
_cell.length_c   1.000
_cell.angle_alpha   90.00
_cell.angle_beta   90.00
_cell.angle_gamma   90.00
#
_symmetry.space_group_name_H-M   'P 1'
#
loop_
_entity.id
_entity.type
_entity.pdbx_description
1 polymer ?
#
loop_
_entity_poly.entity_id
_entity_poly.type
_entity_poly.pdbx_seq_one_letter_code
_entity_poly.pdbx_strand_id
1 'polypeptide(L)'
;MLLQAIGIIGAVIMPHNLYLHSGLVKSREVDRAKRQKVSEANYYFFIESAIALFVSFIINLFVVAVFAHGLFNKTSNEVREVCIANNNSHYDVFTNGTELVYNDIDIYSSGVFLGCQFGIAAMYIWAIGILAAGQSSTMTGCYAGQYAMEGFLNLNWVRWKRVLFTRLVAIAPTFYLAWFSELKQLSGLNDRLNAIMTLQLPFATLPVIAFTSNPRIMGDFSNGIANKVVSSMLTVVVIAINVTMVVTQLSVGNWWEVILLVIYFAVYIVVCIYLIIHTACSMSKPDGFLNSLEFVKTFIMPSNIAEFDLEQDSNLSRFSSNYVLRSKEDLVAS
;
A
#
# COMPACT_ATOMS: atom_id res chain seq x y z
N MET A 1 1.29 19.53 -13.16
CA MET A 1 2.46 18.63 -13.20
C MET A 1 2.96 18.22 -11.81
N LEU A 2 3.32 19.15 -10.91
CA LEU A 2 3.84 18.76 -9.57
C LEU A 2 2.85 17.89 -8.77
N LEU A 3 1.57 18.26 -8.75
CA LEU A 3 0.52 17.47 -8.05
C LEU A 3 0.35 16.05 -8.63
N GLN A 4 0.49 15.88 -9.95
CA GLN A 4 0.40 14.58 -10.63
C GLN A 4 1.62 13.72 -10.34
N ALA A 5 2.83 14.30 -10.38
CA ALA A 5 4.06 13.61 -10.01
C ALA A 5 4.02 13.14 -8.54
N ILE A 6 3.51 14.01 -7.67
CA ILE A 6 3.25 13.72 -6.26
C ILE A 6 2.22 12.58 -6.11
N GLY A 7 1.13 12.60 -6.90
CA GLY A 7 0.10 11.56 -6.91
C GLY A 7 0.62 10.20 -7.37
N ILE A 8 1.54 10.17 -8.34
CA ILE A 8 2.21 8.92 -8.76
C ILE A 8 3.04 8.34 -7.61
N ILE A 9 3.81 9.17 -6.90
CA ILE A 9 4.63 8.72 -5.76
C ILE A 9 3.74 8.14 -4.65
N GLY A 10 2.63 8.82 -4.32
CA GLY A 10 1.67 8.36 -3.31
C GLY A 10 0.94 7.07 -3.70
N ALA A 11 0.60 6.90 -4.99
CA ALA A 11 -0.06 5.71 -5.50
C ALA A 11 0.84 4.46 -5.54
N VAL A 12 2.16 4.64 -5.67
CA VAL A 12 3.12 3.52 -5.75
C VAL A 12 3.30 2.82 -4.40
N ILE A 13 3.17 3.53 -3.29
CA ILE A 13 3.34 2.96 -1.95
C ILE A 13 1.97 2.64 -1.38
N MET A 14 1.62 1.35 -1.32
CA MET A 14 0.35 0.89 -0.77
C MET A 14 0.56 0.35 0.66
N PRO A 15 -0.18 0.82 1.68
CA PRO A 15 0.05 0.44 3.08
C PRO A 15 -0.23 -1.05 3.34
N HIS A 16 -1.25 -1.60 2.68
CA HIS A 16 -1.59 -3.02 2.82
C HIS A 16 -0.49 -3.96 2.28
N ASN A 17 0.35 -3.50 1.34
CA ASN A 17 1.47 -4.30 0.86
C ASN A 17 2.58 -4.43 1.92
N LEU A 18 2.73 -3.46 2.84
CA LEU A 18 3.66 -3.58 3.97
C LEU A 18 3.22 -4.67 4.95
N TYR A 19 1.92 -4.73 5.27
CA TYR A 19 1.35 -5.79 6.11
C TYR A 19 1.40 -7.16 5.42
N LEU A 20 1.09 -7.20 4.13
CA LEU A 20 1.14 -8.43 3.34
C LEU A 20 2.55 -9.00 3.30
N HIS A 21 3.55 -8.18 2.95
CA HIS A 21 4.93 -8.65 2.80
C HIS A 21 5.51 -9.14 4.14
N SER A 22 5.25 -8.41 5.24
CA SER A 22 5.67 -8.85 6.58
C SER A 22 4.99 -10.15 7.04
N GLY A 23 3.76 -10.42 6.59
CA GLY A 23 3.08 -11.70 6.80
C GLY A 23 3.65 -12.83 5.93
N LEU A 24 3.90 -12.57 4.64
CA LEU A 24 4.39 -13.56 3.68
C LEU A 24 5.79 -14.06 3.99
N VAL A 25 6.67 -13.22 4.56
CA VAL A 25 8.01 -13.63 5.00
C VAL A 25 7.94 -14.76 6.04
N LYS A 26 6.86 -14.86 6.82
CA LYS A 26 6.65 -15.95 7.79
C LYS A 26 6.22 -17.28 7.15
N SER A 27 5.87 -17.30 5.87
CA SER A 27 5.47 -18.54 5.18
C SER A 27 6.64 -19.49 4.92
N ARG A 28 7.88 -18.97 4.95
CA ARG A 28 9.10 -19.77 4.80
C ARG A 28 9.66 -20.10 6.17
N GLU A 29 9.98 -21.38 6.39
CA GLU A 29 10.61 -21.83 7.61
C GLU A 29 12.08 -21.42 7.63
N VAL A 30 12.42 -20.52 8.55
CA VAL A 30 13.79 -20.07 8.80
C VAL A 30 14.14 -20.39 10.25
N ASP A 31 15.23 -21.11 10.43
CA ASP A 31 15.80 -21.41 11.75
C ASP A 31 16.38 -20.13 12.36
N ARG A 32 15.59 -19.50 13.24
CA ARG A 32 15.89 -18.21 13.88
C ARG A 32 16.96 -18.30 14.96
N ALA A 33 17.34 -19.51 15.39
CA ALA A 33 18.41 -19.70 16.37
C ALA A 33 19.79 -19.46 15.75
N LYS A 34 19.93 -19.63 14.42
CA LYS A 34 21.20 -19.47 13.70
C LYS A 34 21.25 -18.14 12.96
N ARG A 35 22.10 -17.23 13.44
CA ARG A 35 22.31 -15.90 12.84
C ARG A 35 22.61 -15.94 11.33
N GLN A 36 23.46 -16.88 10.89
CA GLN A 36 23.84 -17.01 9.49
C GLN A 36 22.64 -17.29 8.58
N LYS A 37 21.72 -18.16 9.01
CA LYS A 37 20.50 -18.49 8.24
C LYS A 37 19.52 -17.33 8.17
N VAL A 38 19.41 -16.52 9.23
CA VAL A 38 18.57 -15.31 9.21
C VAL A 38 19.15 -14.27 8.25
N SER A 39 20.47 -14.07 8.26
CA SER A 39 21.15 -13.16 7.32
C SER A 39 20.99 -13.60 5.87
N GLU A 40 21.13 -14.90 5.60
CA GLU A 40 20.94 -15.49 4.28
C GLU A 40 19.48 -15.34 3.82
N ALA A 41 18.52 -15.62 4.69
CA ALA A 41 17.10 -15.42 4.39
C ALA A 41 16.79 -13.95 4.06
N ASN A 42 17.31 -12.99 4.84
CA ASN A 42 17.14 -11.56 4.57
C ASN A 42 17.69 -11.15 3.20
N TYR A 43 18.82 -11.74 2.78
CA TYR A 43 19.41 -11.48 1.47
C TYR A 43 18.51 -12.00 0.33
N TYR A 44 18.00 -13.22 0.43
CA TYR A 44 17.09 -13.76 -0.59
C TYR A 44 15.76 -13.01 -0.65
N PHE A 45 15.18 -12.65 0.51
CA PHE A 45 13.97 -11.83 0.55
C PHE A 45 14.21 -10.47 -0.09
N PHE A 46 15.36 -9.83 0.16
CA PHE A 46 15.71 -8.57 -0.49
C PHE A 46 15.78 -8.70 -2.01
N ILE A 47 16.42 -9.75 -2.54
CA ILE A 47 16.49 -10.00 -3.99
C ILE A 47 15.10 -10.22 -4.57
N GLU A 48 14.28 -11.06 -3.93
CA GLU A 48 12.92 -11.37 -4.37
C GLU A 48 12.05 -10.11 -4.46
N SER A 49 12.05 -9.29 -3.41
CA SER A 49 11.34 -8.01 -3.41
C SER A 49 11.90 -7.03 -4.44
N ALA A 50 13.23 -6.95 -4.59
CA ALA A 50 13.88 -6.04 -5.53
C ALA A 50 13.52 -6.38 -6.98
N ILE A 51 13.56 -7.66 -7.36
CA ILE A 51 13.18 -8.11 -8.71
C ILE A 51 11.70 -7.81 -8.97
N ALA A 52 10.81 -8.11 -8.01
CA ALA A 52 9.38 -7.85 -8.17
C ALA A 52 9.07 -6.35 -8.35
N LEU A 53 9.70 -5.48 -7.54
CA LEU A 53 9.56 -4.03 -7.65
C LEU A 53 10.18 -3.48 -8.94
N PHE A 54 11.29 -4.06 -9.40
CA PHE A 54 11.94 -3.67 -10.65
C PHE A 54 11.10 -4.00 -11.88
N VAL A 55 10.47 -5.18 -11.92
CA VAL A 55 9.52 -5.55 -12.99
C VAL A 55 8.32 -4.59 -12.97
N SER A 56 7.76 -4.30 -11.80
CA SER A 56 6.67 -3.33 -11.66
C SER A 56 7.06 -1.93 -12.16
N PHE A 57 8.27 -1.47 -11.82
CA PHE A 57 8.83 -0.22 -12.32
C PHE A 57 8.94 -0.20 -13.85
N ILE A 58 9.44 -1.27 -14.47
CA ILE A 58 9.54 -1.39 -15.93
C ILE A 58 8.15 -1.30 -16.59
N ILE A 59 7.15 -2.00 -16.05
CA ILE A 59 5.78 -1.97 -16.58
C ILE A 59 5.23 -0.54 -16.52
N ASN A 60 5.33 0.11 -15.35
CA ASN A 60 4.86 1.48 -15.17
C ASN A 60 5.58 2.46 -16.09
N LEU A 61 6.89 2.30 -16.28
CA LEU A 61 7.69 3.10 -17.20
C LEU A 61 7.19 2.94 -18.65
N PHE A 62 6.94 1.73 -19.11
CA PHE A 62 6.43 1.49 -20.46
C PHE A 62 5.02 2.03 -20.66
N VAL A 63 4.12 1.83 -19.70
CA VAL A 63 2.76 2.38 -19.74
C VAL A 63 2.81 3.90 -19.88
N VAL A 64 3.57 4.58 -19.01
CA VAL A 64 3.71 6.04 -19.06
C VAL A 64 4.35 6.49 -20.38
N ALA A 65 5.39 5.80 -20.86
CA ALA A 65 6.07 6.17 -22.11
C ALA A 65 5.17 6.04 -23.34
N VAL A 66 4.40 4.95 -23.44
CA VAL A 66 3.48 4.70 -24.58
C VAL A 66 2.39 5.76 -24.64
N PHE A 67 1.75 6.06 -23.51
CA PHE A 67 0.70 7.08 -23.47
C PHE A 67 1.25 8.50 -23.60
N ALA A 68 2.42 8.79 -23.03
CA ALA A 68 3.08 10.07 -23.22
C ALA A 68 3.39 10.31 -24.71
N HIS A 69 4.03 9.36 -25.40
CA HIS A 69 4.30 9.51 -26.83
C HIS A 69 3.00 9.63 -27.66
N GLY A 70 1.97 8.86 -27.28
CA GLY A 70 0.71 8.78 -28.00
C GLY A 70 -0.17 10.02 -27.89
N LEU A 71 -0.24 10.62 -26.71
CA LEU A 71 -1.29 11.57 -26.30
C LEU A 71 -0.75 12.93 -25.84
N PHE A 72 0.56 13.08 -25.70
CA PHE A 72 1.14 14.35 -25.26
C PHE A 72 0.93 15.45 -26.32
N ASN A 73 0.32 16.55 -25.88
CA ASN A 73 0.00 17.73 -26.68
C ASN A 73 -0.90 17.46 -27.91
N LYS A 74 -1.71 16.39 -27.88
CA LYS A 74 -2.72 16.11 -28.92
C LYS A 74 -4.12 16.49 -28.48
N THR A 75 -4.93 16.92 -29.45
CA THR A 75 -6.36 17.22 -29.25
C THR A 75 -7.23 15.98 -29.49
N SER A 76 -8.44 15.97 -28.92
CA SER A 76 -9.41 14.87 -29.10
C SER A 76 -9.72 14.62 -30.57
N ASN A 77 -9.77 15.67 -31.37
CA ASN A 77 -9.94 15.58 -32.82
C ASN A 77 -8.80 14.84 -33.52
N GLU A 78 -7.55 15.17 -33.20
CA GLU A 78 -6.39 14.52 -33.82
C GLU A 78 -6.33 13.03 -33.51
N VAL A 79 -6.64 12.63 -32.28
CA VAL A 79 -6.69 11.21 -31.91
C VAL A 79 -7.85 10.49 -32.59
N ARG A 80 -9.00 11.17 -32.71
CA ARG A 80 -10.18 10.64 -33.44
C ARG A 80 -9.88 10.40 -34.92
N GLU A 81 -9.15 11.30 -35.57
CA GLU A 81 -8.74 11.12 -36.97
C GLU A 81 -7.84 9.90 -37.16
N VAL A 82 -6.91 9.65 -36.23
CA VAL A 82 -6.10 8.42 -36.23
C VAL A 82 -6.97 7.17 -36.08
N CYS A 83 -7.98 7.21 -35.20
CA CYS A 83 -8.93 6.10 -35.05
C CYS A 83 -9.71 5.80 -36.33
N ILE A 84 -10.18 6.84 -37.02
CA ILE A 84 -10.92 6.72 -38.28
C ILE A 84 -10.01 6.19 -39.39
N ALA A 85 -8.77 6.69 -39.48
CA ALA A 85 -7.79 6.22 -40.47
C ALA A 85 -7.49 4.72 -40.32
N ASN A 86 -7.49 4.21 -39.09
CA ASN A 86 -7.26 2.80 -38.78
C ASN A 86 -8.55 1.96 -38.67
N ASN A 87 -9.68 2.48 -39.16
CA ASN A 87 -10.98 1.79 -39.25
C ASN A 87 -11.49 1.18 -37.94
N ASN A 88 -11.21 1.83 -36.79
CA ASN A 88 -11.75 1.40 -35.50
C ASN A 88 -13.20 1.87 -35.33
N SER A 89 -14.10 0.98 -34.95
CA SER A 89 -15.52 1.28 -34.71
C SER A 89 -15.79 2.14 -33.47
N HIS A 90 -14.80 2.32 -32.60
CA HIS A 90 -14.91 2.99 -31.30
C HIS A 90 -14.33 4.42 -31.31
N TYR A 91 -14.32 5.11 -32.45
CA TYR A 91 -13.83 6.49 -32.55
C TYR A 91 -14.71 7.51 -31.80
N ASP A 92 -15.95 7.13 -31.47
CA ASP A 92 -16.98 7.93 -30.79
C ASP A 92 -16.61 8.30 -29.35
N VAL A 93 -15.71 7.52 -28.74
CA VAL A 93 -15.17 7.78 -27.39
C VAL A 93 -14.40 9.09 -27.34
N PHE A 94 -13.79 9.51 -28.45
CA PHE A 94 -13.11 10.80 -28.55
C PHE A 94 -14.07 11.82 -29.17
N THR A 95 -14.52 12.78 -28.37
CA THR A 95 -15.45 13.82 -28.81
C THR A 95 -14.77 14.78 -29.80
N ASN A 96 -15.59 15.42 -30.62
CA ASN A 96 -15.14 16.33 -31.67
C ASN A 96 -14.79 17.72 -31.08
N GLY A 97 -13.92 17.75 -30.07
CA GLY A 97 -13.52 18.94 -29.31
C GLY A 97 -12.05 19.31 -29.49
N THR A 98 -11.75 20.60 -29.27
CA THR A 98 -10.37 21.14 -29.25
C THR A 98 -9.67 20.94 -27.91
N GLU A 99 -10.31 20.26 -26.96
CA GLU A 99 -9.72 19.98 -25.66
C GLU A 99 -8.56 18.98 -25.81
N LEU A 100 -7.57 19.14 -24.93
CA LEU A 100 -6.42 18.26 -24.87
C LEU A 100 -6.87 16.92 -24.31
N VAL A 101 -6.54 15.83 -25.02
CA VAL A 101 -7.05 14.48 -24.71
C VAL A 101 -6.74 14.07 -23.28
N TYR A 102 -5.57 14.47 -22.76
CA TYR A 102 -5.10 14.03 -21.46
C TYR A 102 -5.97 14.43 -20.26
N ASN A 103 -6.91 15.37 -20.42
CA ASN A 103 -7.81 15.77 -19.33
C ASN A 103 -8.95 14.76 -19.08
N ASP A 104 -9.33 13.97 -20.10
CA ASP A 104 -10.46 13.05 -20.05
C ASP A 104 -10.04 11.59 -20.36
N ILE A 105 -8.75 11.27 -20.23
CA ILE A 105 -8.26 9.88 -20.37
C ILE A 105 -8.68 9.07 -19.14
N ASP A 106 -9.31 7.93 -19.40
CA ASP A 106 -9.64 6.91 -18.42
C ASP A 106 -9.12 5.54 -18.91
N ILE A 107 -9.21 4.50 -18.06
CA ILE A 107 -8.77 3.14 -18.35
C ILE A 107 -9.44 2.59 -19.62
N TYR A 108 -10.71 2.95 -19.86
CA TYR A 108 -11.46 2.57 -21.05
C TYR A 108 -10.96 3.28 -22.31
N SER A 109 -10.90 4.62 -22.31
CA SER A 109 -10.45 5.40 -23.48
C SER A 109 -8.98 5.15 -23.81
N SER A 110 -8.16 4.81 -22.81
CA SER A 110 -6.78 4.32 -22.99
C SER A 110 -6.70 3.05 -23.83
N GLY A 111 -7.59 2.08 -23.58
CA GLY A 111 -7.64 0.83 -24.35
C GLY A 111 -8.06 1.05 -25.80
N VAL A 112 -9.05 1.93 -26.02
CA VAL A 112 -9.50 2.33 -27.36
C VAL A 112 -8.38 3.04 -28.11
N PHE A 113 -7.65 3.95 -27.45
CA PHE A 113 -6.49 4.62 -28.04
C PHE A 113 -5.43 3.63 -28.53
N LEU A 114 -5.08 2.63 -27.71
CA LEU A 114 -4.14 1.58 -28.12
C LEU A 114 -4.66 0.78 -29.32
N GLY A 115 -5.96 0.50 -29.35
CA GLY A 115 -6.64 -0.11 -30.50
C GLY A 115 -6.51 0.74 -31.77
N CYS A 116 -6.68 2.06 -31.65
CA CYS A 116 -6.52 3.00 -32.75
C CYS A 116 -5.09 3.09 -33.26
N GLN A 117 -4.08 3.11 -32.38
CA GLN A 117 -2.69 3.34 -32.77
C GLN A 117 -1.98 2.05 -33.22
N PHE A 118 -2.23 0.93 -32.56
CA PHE A 118 -1.49 -0.32 -32.72
C PHE A 118 -2.36 -1.48 -33.22
N GLY A 119 -3.66 -1.25 -33.43
CA GLY A 119 -4.61 -2.24 -33.91
C GLY A 119 -5.37 -2.96 -32.79
N ILE A 120 -6.42 -3.68 -33.17
CA ILE A 120 -7.39 -4.28 -32.24
C ILE A 120 -6.77 -5.28 -31.24
N ALA A 121 -5.66 -5.92 -31.61
CA ALA A 121 -4.93 -6.82 -30.73
C ALA A 121 -4.41 -6.10 -29.47
N ALA A 122 -3.91 -4.87 -29.60
CA ALA A 122 -3.42 -4.09 -28.47
C ALA A 122 -4.54 -3.71 -27.49
N MET A 123 -5.74 -3.42 -28.01
CA MET A 123 -6.93 -3.18 -27.19
C MET A 123 -7.29 -4.40 -26.33
N TYR A 124 -7.27 -5.61 -26.91
CA TYR A 124 -7.53 -6.84 -26.15
C TYR A 124 -6.42 -7.17 -25.15
N ILE A 125 -5.15 -6.97 -25.50
CA ILE A 125 -4.03 -7.15 -24.58
C ILE A 125 -4.17 -6.21 -23.38
N TRP A 126 -4.54 -4.95 -23.60
CA TRP A 126 -4.83 -3.99 -22.54
C TRP A 126 -5.98 -4.47 -21.65
N ALA A 127 -7.11 -4.88 -22.24
CA ALA A 127 -8.26 -5.36 -21.49
C ALA A 127 -7.94 -6.60 -20.63
N ILE A 128 -7.19 -7.57 -21.18
CA ILE A 128 -6.72 -8.76 -20.45
C ILE A 128 -5.76 -8.34 -19.33
N GLY A 129 -4.87 -7.38 -19.58
CA GLY A 129 -3.95 -6.84 -18.58
C GLY A 129 -4.66 -6.20 -17.40
N ILE A 130 -5.67 -5.36 -17.66
CA ILE A 130 -6.51 -4.75 -16.61
C ILE A 130 -7.29 -5.81 -15.82
N LEU A 131 -7.82 -6.83 -16.50
CA LEU A 131 -8.50 -7.94 -15.85
C LEU A 131 -7.55 -8.73 -14.94
N ALA A 132 -6.35 -9.05 -15.41
CA ALA A 132 -5.31 -9.74 -14.65
C ALA A 132 -4.85 -8.92 -13.43
N ALA A 133 -4.67 -7.60 -13.60
CA ALA A 133 -4.35 -6.69 -12.50
C ALA A 133 -5.45 -6.67 -11.43
N GLY A 134 -6.72 -6.67 -11.84
CA GLY A 134 -7.87 -6.76 -10.93
C GLY A 134 -7.89 -8.06 -10.11
N GLN A 135 -7.58 -9.21 -10.73
CA GLN A 135 -7.47 -10.49 -10.03
C GLN A 135 -6.33 -10.50 -9.01
N SER A 136 -5.16 -9.97 -9.39
CA SER A 136 -4.00 -9.87 -8.48
C SER A 136 -4.31 -9.03 -7.24
N SER A 137 -4.89 -7.82 -7.43
CA SER A 137 -5.30 -6.91 -6.35
C SER A 137 -6.27 -7.55 -5.35
N THR A 138 -7.09 -8.47 -5.84
CA THR A 138 -8.05 -9.20 -5.00
C THR A 138 -7.36 -10.14 -4.04
N MET A 139 -6.40 -10.92 -4.55
CA MET A 139 -5.68 -11.88 -3.74
C MET A 139 -4.85 -11.15 -2.68
N THR A 140 -4.11 -10.11 -3.08
CA THR A 140 -3.31 -9.30 -2.16
C THR A 140 -4.18 -8.62 -1.10
N GLY A 141 -5.34 -8.06 -1.48
CA GLY A 141 -6.29 -7.48 -0.53
C GLY A 141 -6.83 -8.48 0.49
N CYS A 142 -7.15 -9.71 0.08
CA CYS A 142 -7.65 -10.74 0.99
C CYS A 142 -6.60 -11.23 1.98
N TYR A 143 -5.34 -11.39 1.53
CA TYR A 143 -4.23 -11.75 2.41
C TYR A 143 -3.81 -10.61 3.34
N ALA A 144 -3.74 -9.37 2.85
CA ALA A 144 -3.45 -8.22 3.70
C ALA A 144 -4.54 -8.03 4.76
N GLY A 145 -5.81 -8.15 4.36
CA GLY A 145 -6.95 -8.12 5.28
C GLY A 145 -6.91 -9.26 6.30
N GLN A 146 -6.39 -10.44 5.93
CA GLN A 146 -6.15 -11.53 6.86
C GLN A 146 -5.20 -11.12 7.98
N TYR A 147 -3.99 -10.71 7.61
CA TYR A 147 -2.95 -10.35 8.58
C TYR A 147 -3.36 -9.16 9.45
N ALA A 148 -4.07 -8.19 8.87
CA ALA A 148 -4.58 -7.06 9.63
C ALA A 148 -5.67 -7.47 10.64
N MET A 149 -6.65 -8.30 10.24
CA MET A 149 -7.72 -8.76 11.14
C MET A 149 -7.21 -9.68 12.26
N GLU A 150 -6.34 -10.62 11.92
CA GLU A 150 -5.76 -11.56 12.90
C GLU A 150 -4.75 -10.87 13.81
N GLY A 151 -4.00 -9.90 13.28
CA GLY A 151 -3.01 -9.14 14.06
C GLY A 151 -3.62 -8.07 14.97
N PHE A 152 -4.50 -7.21 14.47
CA PHE A 152 -5.03 -6.07 15.22
C PHE A 152 -6.33 -6.37 15.97
N LEU A 153 -7.22 -7.18 15.39
CA LEU A 153 -8.55 -7.44 15.94
C LEU A 153 -8.66 -8.84 16.56
N ASN A 154 -7.60 -9.66 16.47
CA ASN A 154 -7.57 -11.08 16.87
C ASN A 154 -8.80 -11.86 16.35
N LEU A 155 -9.21 -11.57 15.11
CA LEU A 155 -10.47 -12.00 14.53
C LEU A 155 -10.23 -13.03 13.41
N ASN A 156 -10.43 -14.30 13.75
CA ASN A 156 -10.19 -15.43 12.84
C ASN A 156 -11.41 -15.69 11.94
N TRP A 157 -11.43 -15.05 10.77
CA TRP A 157 -12.46 -15.25 9.75
C TRP A 157 -12.05 -16.30 8.71
N VAL A 158 -12.98 -17.18 8.35
CA VAL A 158 -12.77 -18.14 7.26
C VAL A 158 -12.58 -17.39 5.94
N ARG A 159 -11.61 -17.85 5.13
CA ARG A 159 -11.15 -17.19 3.90
C ARG A 159 -12.30 -16.80 2.96
N TRP A 160 -13.29 -17.67 2.74
CA TRP A 160 -14.42 -17.38 1.83
C TRP A 160 -15.34 -16.28 2.35
N LYS A 161 -15.62 -16.24 3.66
CA LYS A 161 -16.48 -15.20 4.27
C LYS A 161 -15.83 -13.83 4.15
N ARG A 162 -14.52 -13.77 4.40
CA ARG A 162 -13.72 -12.55 4.26
C ARG A 162 -13.72 -12.03 2.82
N VAL A 163 -13.47 -12.91 1.85
CA VAL A 163 -13.50 -12.57 0.42
C VAL A 163 -14.88 -12.05 0.04
N LEU A 164 -15.95 -12.78 0.38
CA LEU A 164 -17.31 -12.36 0.04
C LEU A 164 -17.65 -11.00 0.63
N PHE A 165 -17.38 -10.79 1.92
CA PHE A 165 -17.68 -9.52 2.59
C PHE A 165 -16.91 -8.34 1.99
N THR A 166 -15.58 -8.45 1.85
CA THR A 166 -14.74 -7.38 1.30
C THR A 166 -15.09 -7.07 -0.16
N ARG A 167 -15.48 -8.08 -0.94
CA ARG A 167 -15.97 -7.90 -2.32
C ARG A 167 -17.33 -7.25 -2.40
N LEU A 168 -18.26 -7.64 -1.54
CA LEU A 168 -19.57 -6.99 -1.48
C LEU A 168 -19.43 -5.50 -1.14
N VAL A 169 -18.60 -5.16 -0.14
CA VAL A 169 -18.33 -3.77 0.24
C VAL A 169 -17.67 -2.98 -0.90
N ALA A 170 -16.79 -3.59 -1.69
CA ALA A 170 -16.12 -2.92 -2.80
C ALA A 170 -17.00 -2.79 -4.07
N ILE A 171 -17.80 -3.82 -4.38
CA ILE A 171 -18.59 -3.89 -5.61
C ILE A 171 -19.95 -3.18 -5.44
N ALA A 172 -20.54 -3.19 -4.25
CA ALA A 172 -21.86 -2.58 -4.05
C ALA A 172 -21.91 -1.08 -4.44
N PRO A 173 -20.94 -0.22 -4.05
CA PRO A 173 -20.96 1.20 -4.44
C PRO A 173 -20.76 1.41 -5.94
N THR A 174 -19.90 0.61 -6.57
CA THR A 174 -19.61 0.72 -8.00
C THR A 174 -20.79 0.21 -8.84
N PHE A 175 -21.42 -0.88 -8.43
CA PHE A 175 -22.65 -1.37 -9.04
C PHE A 175 -23.80 -0.38 -8.91
N TYR A 176 -23.96 0.23 -7.73
CA TYR A 176 -24.96 1.27 -7.50
C TYR A 176 -24.73 2.47 -8.43
N LEU A 177 -23.51 3.00 -8.52
CA LEU A 177 -23.20 4.08 -9.45
C LEU A 177 -23.38 3.69 -10.91
N ALA A 178 -22.98 2.49 -11.32
CA ALA A 178 -23.17 2.04 -12.70
C ALA A 178 -24.65 1.91 -13.10
N TRP A 179 -25.54 1.64 -12.14
CA TRP A 179 -26.97 1.53 -12.38
C TRP A 179 -27.68 2.89 -12.43
N PHE A 180 -27.23 3.86 -11.62
CA PHE A 180 -27.93 5.14 -11.42
C PHE A 180 -27.21 6.38 -11.98
N SER A 181 -25.95 6.25 -12.43
CA SER A 181 -25.09 7.36 -12.84
C SER A 181 -24.34 7.11 -14.15
N GLU A 182 -23.92 8.19 -14.80
CA GLU A 182 -23.04 8.17 -15.98
C GLU A 182 -21.58 7.79 -15.63
N LEU A 183 -20.89 7.12 -16.56
CA LEU A 183 -19.51 6.60 -16.40
C LEU A 183 -18.49 7.63 -15.88
N LYS A 184 -18.68 8.93 -16.17
CA LYS A 184 -17.78 10.00 -15.72
C LYS A 184 -17.72 10.13 -14.18
N GLN A 185 -18.73 9.63 -13.46
CA GLN A 185 -18.73 9.59 -11.99
C GLN A 185 -17.90 8.45 -11.38
N LEU A 186 -17.59 7.38 -12.15
CA LEU A 186 -16.77 6.26 -11.66
C LEU A 186 -15.29 6.67 -11.47
N SER A 187 -14.75 7.46 -12.40
CA SER A 187 -13.37 7.97 -12.29
C SER A 187 -13.21 8.88 -11.05
N GLY A 188 -14.19 9.76 -10.81
CA GLY A 188 -14.22 10.59 -9.59
C GLY A 188 -14.34 9.78 -8.29
N LEU A 189 -15.04 8.64 -8.29
CA LEU A 189 -15.05 7.74 -7.13
C LEU A 189 -13.67 7.11 -6.90
N ASN A 190 -13.00 6.65 -7.96
CA ASN A 190 -11.67 6.06 -7.86
C ASN A 190 -10.65 7.04 -7.26
N ASP A 191 -10.68 8.30 -7.71
CA ASP A 191 -9.80 9.35 -7.19
C ASP A 191 -10.02 9.62 -5.70
N ARG A 192 -11.29 9.64 -5.25
CA ARG A 192 -11.65 9.80 -3.83
C ARG A 192 -11.23 8.59 -2.99
N LEU A 193 -11.38 7.37 -3.51
CA LEU A 193 -10.91 6.16 -2.84
C LEU A 193 -9.39 6.18 -2.69
N ASN A 194 -8.67 6.64 -3.72
CA ASN A 194 -7.23 6.81 -3.64
C ASN A 194 -6.83 7.84 -2.57
N ALA A 195 -7.56 8.96 -2.48
CA ALA A 195 -7.40 9.94 -1.40
C ALA A 195 -7.51 9.27 -0.01
N ILE A 196 -8.54 8.46 0.21
CA ILE A 196 -8.76 7.76 1.47
C ILE A 196 -7.63 6.74 1.77
N MET A 197 -7.13 6.04 0.74
CA MET A 197 -6.00 5.11 0.91
C MET A 197 -4.72 5.83 1.38
N THR A 198 -4.47 7.05 0.90
CA THR A 198 -3.27 7.81 1.31
C THR A 198 -3.28 8.22 2.80
N LEU A 199 -4.45 8.40 3.41
CA LEU A 199 -4.58 8.65 4.86
C LEU A 199 -4.11 7.46 5.71
N GLN A 200 -4.09 6.24 5.16
CA GLN A 200 -3.70 5.05 5.91
C GLN A 200 -2.17 4.87 5.98
N LEU A 201 -1.43 5.52 5.09
CA LEU A 201 0.01 5.29 4.93
C LEU A 201 0.84 5.53 6.19
N PRO A 202 0.65 6.64 6.95
CA PRO A 202 1.52 6.92 8.09
C PRO A 202 1.35 5.92 9.23
N PHE A 203 0.15 5.38 9.38
CA PHE A 203 -0.15 4.33 10.36
C PHE A 203 0.54 3.01 10.06
N ALA A 204 0.93 2.76 8.81
CA ALA A 204 1.72 1.59 8.43
C ALA A 204 3.23 1.88 8.43
N THR A 205 3.66 3.01 7.87
CA THR A 205 5.09 3.32 7.69
C THR A 205 5.80 3.69 8.99
N LEU A 206 5.17 4.50 9.85
CA LEU A 206 5.79 4.95 11.10
C LEU A 206 6.08 3.78 12.06
N PRO A 207 5.12 2.86 12.36
CA PRO A 207 5.42 1.72 13.21
C PRO A 207 6.47 0.77 12.62
N VAL A 208 6.47 0.56 11.31
CA VAL A 208 7.48 -0.28 10.64
C VAL A 208 8.87 0.29 10.85
N ILE A 209 9.05 1.61 10.70
CA ILE A 209 10.35 2.26 10.94
C ILE A 209 10.72 2.17 12.43
N ALA A 210 9.77 2.40 13.34
CA ALA A 210 10.00 2.29 14.77
C ALA A 210 10.51 0.90 15.16
N PHE A 211 9.81 -0.16 14.72
CA PHE A 211 10.15 -1.54 15.07
C PHE A 211 11.45 -2.00 14.40
N THR A 212 11.67 -1.67 13.12
CA THR A 212 12.90 -2.05 12.41
C THR A 212 14.14 -1.31 12.91
N SER A 213 13.94 -0.15 13.53
CA SER A 213 15.04 0.70 14.03
C SER A 213 15.32 0.53 15.52
N ASN A 214 14.47 -0.22 16.25
CA ASN A 214 14.62 -0.48 17.68
C ASN A 214 15.54 -1.70 17.91
N PRO A 215 16.71 -1.53 18.55
CA PRO A 215 17.62 -2.64 18.85
C PRO A 215 17.04 -3.68 19.81
N ARG A 216 16.07 -3.33 20.66
CA ARG A 216 15.42 -4.28 21.59
C ARG A 216 14.57 -5.32 20.86
N ILE A 217 14.01 -4.95 19.70
CA ILE A 217 13.12 -5.83 18.92
C ILE A 217 13.90 -6.57 17.84
N MET A 218 14.75 -5.86 17.09
CA MET A 218 15.50 -6.43 15.96
C MET A 218 16.87 -6.99 16.33
N GLY A 219 17.36 -6.72 17.55
CA GLY A 219 18.70 -7.12 17.99
C GLY A 219 19.78 -6.63 17.02
N ASP A 220 20.65 -7.55 16.63
CA ASP A 220 21.78 -7.30 15.72
C ASP A 220 21.37 -6.96 14.28
N PHE A 221 20.10 -7.17 13.90
CA PHE A 221 19.57 -6.87 12.57
C PHE A 221 18.85 -5.52 12.50
N SER A 222 19.07 -4.65 13.50
CA SER A 222 18.51 -3.29 13.49
C SER A 222 19.04 -2.46 12.31
N ASN A 223 18.18 -1.57 11.79
CA ASN A 223 18.56 -0.67 10.70
C ASN A 223 19.80 0.18 11.04
N GLY A 224 20.72 0.30 10.08
CA GLY A 224 21.84 1.25 10.17
C GLY A 224 21.38 2.71 10.13
N ILE A 225 22.25 3.63 10.57
CA ILE A 225 21.94 5.08 10.65
C ILE A 225 21.50 5.63 9.29
N ALA A 226 22.15 5.22 8.20
CA ALA A 226 21.79 5.63 6.84
C ALA A 226 20.33 5.24 6.51
N ASN A 227 19.94 3.98 6.75
CA ASN A 227 18.58 3.50 6.50
C ASN A 227 17.55 4.21 7.39
N LYS A 228 17.91 4.51 8.65
CA LYS A 228 17.07 5.30 9.56
C LYS A 228 16.78 6.69 9.01
N VAL A 229 17.81 7.40 8.54
CA VAL A 229 17.67 8.75 7.97
C VAL A 229 16.86 8.71 6.68
N VAL A 230 17.20 7.80 5.75
CA VAL A 230 16.50 7.69 4.45
C VAL A 230 15.03 7.31 4.64
N SER A 231 14.72 6.33 5.49
CA SER A 231 13.34 5.88 5.72
C SER A 231 12.50 6.95 6.44
N SER A 232 13.12 7.69 7.37
CA SER A 232 12.46 8.82 8.05
C SER A 232 12.16 9.96 7.07
N MET A 233 13.14 10.35 6.25
CA MET A 233 12.96 11.38 5.21
C MET A 233 11.86 10.98 4.22
N LEU A 234 11.88 9.74 3.72
CA LEU A 234 10.86 9.23 2.80
C LEU A 234 9.46 9.29 3.43
N THR A 235 9.34 8.91 4.70
CA THR A 235 8.05 8.94 5.41
C THR A 235 7.53 10.36 5.58
N VAL A 236 8.39 11.32 5.91
CA VAL A 236 8.01 12.74 6.00
C VAL A 236 7.51 13.25 4.65
N VAL A 237 8.21 12.94 3.56
CA VAL A 237 7.80 13.31 2.20
C VAL A 237 6.44 12.71 1.85
N VAL A 238 6.24 11.41 2.10
CA VAL A 238 4.97 10.73 1.83
C VAL A 238 3.82 11.33 2.65
N ILE A 239 4.03 11.61 3.94
CA ILE A 239 3.02 12.28 4.78
C ILE A 239 2.65 13.65 4.20
N ALA A 240 3.64 14.47 3.84
CA ALA A 240 3.40 15.81 3.30
C ALA A 240 2.63 15.79 1.97
N ILE A 241 2.99 14.84 1.11
CA ILE A 241 2.31 14.56 -0.16
C ILE A 241 0.84 14.18 0.09
N ASN A 242 0.60 13.22 0.97
CA ASN A 242 -0.74 12.71 1.24
C ASN A 242 -1.65 13.79 1.85
N VAL A 243 -1.12 14.58 2.79
CA VAL A 243 -1.82 15.72 3.39
C VAL A 243 -2.26 16.70 2.30
N THR A 244 -1.37 17.01 1.35
CA THR A 244 -1.68 17.94 0.25
C THR A 244 -2.74 17.37 -0.68
N MET A 245 -2.64 16.09 -1.07
CA MET A 245 -3.63 15.45 -1.95
C MET A 245 -5.04 15.47 -1.35
N VAL A 246 -5.16 15.08 -0.08
CA VAL A 246 -6.43 15.05 0.65
C VAL A 246 -7.07 16.44 0.66
N VAL A 247 -6.33 17.49 1.02
CA VAL A 247 -6.84 18.87 1.05
C VAL A 247 -7.33 19.32 -0.33
N THR A 248 -6.66 18.93 -1.41
CA THR A 248 -7.06 19.34 -2.77
C THR A 248 -8.28 18.61 -3.33
N GLN A 249 -8.51 17.35 -2.92
CA GLN A 249 -9.64 16.54 -3.43
C GLN A 249 -10.94 16.75 -2.67
N LEU A 250 -10.88 17.26 -1.45
CA LEU A 250 -12.05 17.54 -0.61
C LEU A 250 -12.59 18.95 -0.88
N SER A 251 -13.22 19.13 -2.04
CA SER A 251 -14.06 20.31 -2.30
C SER A 251 -15.42 20.13 -1.61
N VAL A 252 -15.52 20.57 -0.36
CA VAL A 252 -16.74 20.49 0.44
C VAL A 252 -17.62 21.71 0.19
N GLY A 253 -18.88 21.47 -0.19
CA GLY A 253 -19.84 22.54 -0.50
C GLY A 253 -20.56 23.10 0.73
N ASN A 254 -20.66 22.32 1.82
CA ASN A 254 -21.39 22.68 3.02
C ASN A 254 -20.48 22.97 4.22
N TRP A 255 -20.78 24.01 4.99
CA TRP A 255 -19.98 24.43 6.15
C TRP A 255 -19.87 23.37 7.26
N TRP A 256 -20.90 22.54 7.46
CA TRP A 256 -20.87 21.49 8.49
C TRP A 256 -19.93 20.32 8.10
N GLU A 257 -19.85 19.99 6.81
CA GLU A 257 -18.93 18.98 6.29
C GLU A 257 -17.48 19.45 6.45
N VAL A 258 -17.22 20.75 6.22
CA VAL A 258 -15.90 21.36 6.46
C VAL A 258 -15.49 21.22 7.93
N ILE A 259 -16.38 21.50 8.88
CA ILE A 259 -16.08 21.43 10.31
C ILE A 259 -15.72 19.99 10.73
N LEU A 260 -16.52 19.00 10.31
CA LEU A 260 -16.24 17.59 10.61
C LEU A 260 -14.89 17.16 10.01
N LEU A 261 -14.58 17.63 8.81
CA LEU A 261 -13.34 17.30 8.12
C LEU A 261 -12.12 17.91 8.81
N VAL A 262 -12.22 19.16 9.26
CA VAL A 262 -11.16 19.83 10.02
C VAL A 262 -10.92 19.11 11.35
N ILE A 263 -11.97 18.70 12.06
CA ILE A 263 -11.83 17.93 13.31
C ILE A 263 -11.14 16.59 13.04
N TYR A 264 -11.57 15.86 12.02
CA TYR A 264 -10.94 14.59 11.63
C TYR A 264 -9.46 14.78 11.30
N PHE A 265 -9.13 15.82 10.53
CA PHE A 265 -7.75 16.10 10.14
C PHE A 265 -6.88 16.55 11.32
N ALA A 266 -7.45 17.31 12.26
CA ALA A 266 -6.77 17.69 13.49
C ALA A 266 -6.43 16.46 14.34
N VAL A 267 -7.40 15.55 14.54
CA VAL A 267 -7.17 14.27 15.23
C VAL A 267 -6.11 13.45 14.49
N TYR A 268 -6.20 13.35 13.17
CA TYR A 268 -5.25 12.64 12.33
C TYR A 268 -3.81 13.17 12.49
N ILE A 269 -3.62 14.49 12.42
CA ILE A 269 -2.32 15.13 12.64
C ILE A 269 -1.81 14.85 14.05
N VAL A 270 -2.66 14.97 15.08
CA VAL A 270 -2.26 14.68 16.47
C VAL A 270 -1.77 13.24 16.62
N VAL A 271 -2.47 12.27 16.05
CA VAL A 271 -2.04 10.86 16.09
C VAL A 271 -0.75 10.66 15.29
N CYS A 272 -0.60 11.30 14.13
CA CYS A 272 0.65 11.24 13.36
C CYS A 272 1.83 11.81 14.15
N ILE A 273 1.65 12.97 14.80
CA ILE A 273 2.67 13.58 15.67
C ILE A 273 3.00 12.65 16.83
N TYR A 274 2.00 12.08 17.50
CA TYR A 274 2.21 11.10 18.55
C TYR A 274 3.04 9.90 18.07
N LEU A 275 2.70 9.32 16.91
CA LEU A 275 3.43 8.21 16.33
C LEU A 275 4.86 8.58 15.91
N ILE A 276 5.07 9.79 15.38
CA ILE A 276 6.40 10.30 15.02
C ILE A 276 7.25 10.43 16.28
N ILE A 277 6.72 11.02 17.35
CA ILE A 277 7.46 11.16 18.61
C ILE A 277 7.76 9.78 19.21
N HIS A 278 6.77 8.88 19.27
CA HIS A 278 6.97 7.51 19.72
C HIS A 278 8.05 6.78 18.90
N THR A 279 8.03 6.94 17.58
CA THR A 279 9.04 6.39 16.66
C THR A 279 10.42 6.96 16.95
N ALA A 280 10.54 8.29 17.09
CA ALA A 280 11.80 8.97 17.40
C ALA A 280 12.39 8.52 18.74
N CYS A 281 11.55 8.38 19.77
CA CYS A 281 11.95 7.89 21.08
C CYS A 281 12.39 6.42 21.05
N SER A 282 11.69 5.57 20.29
CA SER A 282 12.06 4.17 20.06
C SER A 282 13.35 4.00 19.25
N MET A 283 13.72 4.98 18.43
CA MET A 283 14.96 4.99 17.64
C MET A 283 16.15 5.54 18.43
N SER A 284 15.88 6.41 19.41
CA SER A 284 16.89 7.05 20.25
C SER A 284 17.44 6.08 21.29
N LYS A 285 18.70 6.31 21.71
CA LYS A 285 19.28 5.58 22.85
C LYS A 285 18.42 5.78 24.11
N PRO A 286 18.32 4.79 25.01
CA PRO A 286 17.58 4.93 26.26
C PRO A 286 18.01 6.16 27.08
N ASP A 287 19.29 6.52 27.03
CA ASP A 287 19.87 7.68 27.73
C ASP A 287 19.89 8.98 26.90
N GLY A 288 19.25 8.98 25.72
CA GLY A 288 19.22 10.14 24.84
C GLY A 288 18.30 11.25 25.34
N PHE A 289 18.59 12.50 24.97
CA PHE A 289 17.82 13.71 25.33
C PHE A 289 16.30 13.53 25.15
N LEU A 290 15.86 12.92 24.04
CA LEU A 290 14.44 12.66 23.75
C LEU A 290 13.75 11.77 24.80
N ASN A 291 14.44 10.79 25.37
CA ASN A 291 13.88 9.89 26.39
C ASN A 291 14.01 10.45 27.82
N SER A 292 14.76 11.53 28.00
CA SER A 292 14.90 12.24 29.27
C SER A 292 13.77 13.23 29.56
N LEU A 293 13.00 13.65 28.53
CA LEU A 293 11.88 14.58 28.67
C LEU A 293 10.73 13.96 29.47
N GLU A 294 10.26 14.68 30.49
CA GLU A 294 9.22 14.22 31.43
C GLU A 294 7.86 13.94 30.74
N PHE A 295 7.55 14.71 29.69
CA PHE A 295 6.40 14.47 28.81
C PHE A 295 6.45 13.09 28.12
N VAL A 296 7.63 12.68 27.65
CA VAL A 296 7.82 11.41 26.93
C VAL A 296 7.68 10.22 27.88
N LYS A 297 8.24 10.29 29.09
CA LYS A 297 8.11 9.25 30.12
C LYS A 297 6.66 9.07 30.61
N THR A 298 5.88 10.15 30.61
CA THR A 298 4.51 10.12 31.16
C THR A 298 3.46 9.72 30.12
N PHE A 299 3.57 10.21 28.88
CA PHE A 299 2.53 10.03 27.85
C PHE A 299 2.89 9.06 26.72
N ILE A 300 4.18 8.75 26.51
CA ILE A 300 4.64 8.06 25.29
C ILE A 300 5.29 6.71 25.61
N MET A 301 6.11 6.63 26.66
CA MET A 301 6.63 5.37 27.20
C MET A 301 6.29 5.29 28.70
N PRO A 302 5.04 4.96 29.08
CA PRO A 302 4.75 4.67 30.47
C PRO A 302 5.68 3.55 30.94
N SER A 303 6.19 3.68 32.16
CA SER A 303 7.21 2.83 32.79
C SER A 303 6.94 1.32 32.76
N ASN A 304 5.72 0.88 32.43
CA ASN A 304 5.37 -0.53 32.25
C ASN A 304 5.95 -1.17 30.98
N ILE A 305 6.51 -0.41 30.02
CA ILE A 305 7.25 -1.00 28.87
C ILE A 305 8.74 -1.24 29.22
N ALA A 306 9.23 -0.66 30.32
CA ALA A 306 10.53 -1.04 30.89
C ALA A 306 10.47 -2.42 31.57
N GLU A 307 9.26 -2.95 31.84
CA GLU A 307 9.00 -4.31 32.32
C GLU A 307 8.83 -5.35 31.19
N PHE A 308 9.11 -4.96 29.93
CA PHE A 308 9.73 -5.91 28.98
C PHE A 308 11.23 -6.02 29.26
N ASP A 309 11.61 -5.89 30.53
CA ASP A 309 12.76 -6.58 31.04
C ASP A 309 12.55 -8.06 30.73
N LEU A 310 13.64 -8.65 30.31
CA LEU A 310 13.79 -10.07 30.18
C LEU A 310 13.52 -10.70 31.56
N GLU A 311 12.26 -10.99 31.90
CA GLU A 311 11.93 -12.37 32.27
C GLU A 311 12.16 -13.23 31.03
N GLN A 312 13.45 -13.33 30.68
CA GLN A 312 14.11 -14.56 30.39
C GLN A 312 13.85 -15.44 31.61
N ASP A 313 12.61 -15.91 31.69
CA ASP A 313 12.23 -17.06 32.44
C ASP A 313 13.12 -18.14 31.87
N SER A 314 14.20 -18.38 32.60
CA SER A 314 15.31 -19.28 32.31
C SER A 314 14.85 -20.75 32.24
N ASN A 315 13.53 -20.95 32.24
CA ASN A 315 12.81 -22.20 32.07
C ASN A 315 12.03 -22.30 30.74
N LEU A 316 11.79 -21.21 29.99
CA LEU A 316 11.10 -21.28 28.68
C LEU A 316 12.06 -21.45 27.50
N SER A 317 13.35 -21.18 27.67
CA SER A 317 14.41 -21.68 26.77
C SER A 317 14.67 -23.19 26.93
N ARG A 318 14.02 -23.84 27.91
CA ARG A 318 13.94 -25.29 28.07
C ARG A 318 12.65 -25.92 27.52
N PHE A 319 11.72 -25.15 26.97
CA PHE A 319 10.68 -25.73 26.11
C PHE A 319 11.29 -26.08 24.75
N SER A 320 12.06 -27.16 24.79
CA SER A 320 12.05 -28.23 23.82
C SER A 320 11.04 -27.99 22.69
N SER A 321 11.60 -27.80 21.50
CA SER A 321 11.00 -28.26 20.27
C SER A 321 10.68 -29.76 20.39
N ASN A 322 9.57 -30.08 21.04
CA ASN A 322 8.92 -31.39 20.97
C ASN A 322 7.68 -31.25 20.07
N TYR A 323 7.90 -30.84 18.82
CA TYR A 323 7.06 -31.32 17.73
C TYR A 323 7.75 -32.54 17.13
N VAL A 324 7.73 -33.65 17.88
CA VAL A 324 7.89 -34.99 17.31
C VAL A 324 6.57 -35.30 16.63
N LEU A 325 6.46 -34.95 15.34
CA LEU A 325 5.46 -35.57 14.48
C LEU A 325 5.94 -37.00 14.19
N ARG A 326 5.47 -37.89 15.04
CA ARG A 326 5.56 -39.36 14.99
C ARG A 326 5.35 -39.85 13.56
N SER A 327 6.28 -40.65 13.03
CA SER A 327 6.05 -41.37 11.78
C SER A 327 4.89 -42.37 11.96
N LYS A 328 4.20 -42.65 10.87
CA LYS A 328 2.97 -43.48 10.82
C LYS A 328 3.16 -44.97 11.16
N GLU A 329 4.30 -45.40 11.69
CA GLU A 329 4.61 -46.82 11.91
C GLU A 329 4.37 -47.32 13.35
N ASP A 330 4.09 -46.43 14.32
CA ASP A 330 3.94 -46.82 15.74
C ASP A 330 2.49 -47.06 16.21
N LEU A 331 1.50 -47.14 15.32
CA LEU A 331 0.06 -47.26 15.69
C LEU A 331 -0.51 -48.69 15.58
N VAL A 332 0.32 -49.74 15.47
CA VAL A 332 -0.16 -51.13 15.31
C VAL A 332 0.19 -52.04 16.50
N ALA A 333 0.75 -51.52 17.59
CA ALA A 333 1.08 -52.35 18.76
C ALA A 333 0.69 -51.69 20.09
N SER A 334 -0.60 -51.66 20.39
CA SER A 334 -1.15 -51.70 21.75
C SER A 334 -2.66 -51.89 21.73
#